data_AF-A0A9K3N059-F1
#
_entry.id   AF-A0A9K3N059-F1
#
_cell.length_a   1.000
_cell.length_b   1.000
_cell.length_c   1.000
_cell.angle_alpha   90.00
_cell.angle_beta   90.00
_cell.angle_gamma   90.00
#
_symmetry.space_group_name_H-M   'P 1'
#
loop_
_entity.id
_entity.type
_entity.pdbx_description
1 polymer ?
#
loop_
_entity_poly.entity_id
_entity_poly.type
_entity_poly.pdbx_seq_one_letter_code
_entity_poly.pdbx_strand_id
1 'polypeptide(L)'
;MDGLKSRAHVIVMGATNRPNSIDPTLRRFGRFDCEIDIGVPDEVGRLEVLRIHTKNMKLAEDVDLEKISKETHGYAGADLAALCTELALQCIRENMDVINLEDESTDAEILNLMAVTNEHF
;
A
#
# COMPACT_ATOMS: atom_id res chain seq x y z
N MET A 1 -19.08 -12.53 -22.62
CA MET A 1 -17.71 -12.76 -23.10
C MET A 1 -17.69 -13.31 -24.52
N ASP A 2 -18.63 -14.19 -24.88
CA ASP A 2 -18.73 -14.85 -26.20
C ASP A 2 -18.94 -13.92 -27.42
N GLY A 3 -19.11 -12.62 -27.22
CA GLY A 3 -19.21 -11.60 -28.28
C GLY A 3 -17.87 -11.00 -28.71
N LEU A 4 -16.77 -11.34 -28.04
CA LEU A 4 -15.43 -10.90 -28.41
C LEU A 4 -14.94 -11.72 -29.60
N LYS A 5 -15.07 -11.16 -30.81
CA LYS A 5 -14.52 -11.78 -32.04
C LYS A 5 -12.99 -11.84 -31.95
N SER A 6 -12.35 -12.88 -32.49
CA SER A 6 -10.89 -13.08 -32.39
C SER A 6 -10.02 -11.96 -33.00
N ARG A 7 -10.63 -11.05 -33.79
CA ARG A 7 -9.98 -9.84 -34.34
C ARG A 7 -10.06 -8.62 -33.42
N ALA A 8 -10.76 -8.71 -32.30
CA ALA A 8 -10.74 -7.68 -31.27
C ALA A 8 -9.47 -7.89 -30.44
N HIS A 9 -8.49 -6.97 -30.56
CA HIS A 9 -7.31 -6.92 -29.70
C HIS A 9 -7.68 -6.44 -28.29
N VAL A 10 -8.56 -7.18 -27.62
CA VAL A 10 -9.13 -6.84 -26.32
C VAL A 10 -8.81 -7.95 -25.33
N ILE A 11 -8.20 -7.57 -24.21
CA ILE A 11 -7.93 -8.45 -23.08
C ILE A 11 -8.85 -8.02 -21.94
N VAL A 12 -9.50 -8.97 -21.28
CA VAL A 12 -10.37 -8.72 -20.13
C VAL A 12 -9.67 -9.22 -18.88
N MET A 13 -9.43 -8.32 -17.93
CA MET A 13 -8.90 -8.65 -16.60
C MET A 13 -10.00 -8.44 -15.56
N GLY A 14 -10.10 -9.35 -14.60
CA GLY A 14 -11.01 -9.25 -13.46
C GLY A 14 -10.28 -9.54 -12.16
N ALA A 15 -10.75 -8.98 -11.06
CA ALA A 15 -10.21 -9.21 -9.73
C ALA A 15 -11.33 -9.61 -8.76
N THR A 16 -11.06 -10.56 -7.88
CA THR A 16 -11.99 -11.00 -6.83
C THR A 16 -11.20 -11.51 -5.63
N ASN A 17 -11.71 -11.26 -4.42
CA ASN A 17 -11.25 -11.92 -3.20
C ASN A 17 -12.12 -13.15 -2.85
N ARG A 18 -13.10 -13.50 -3.70
CA ARG A 18 -14.01 -14.64 -3.54
C ARG A 18 -14.15 -15.42 -4.85
N PRO A 19 -13.08 -16.09 -5.33
CA PRO A 19 -13.12 -16.84 -6.59
C PRO A 19 -14.18 -17.94 -6.61
N ASN A 20 -14.46 -18.55 -5.45
CA ASN A 20 -15.47 -19.60 -5.30
C ASN A 20 -16.92 -19.09 -5.37
N SER A 21 -17.13 -17.77 -5.27
CA SER A 21 -18.46 -17.16 -5.42
C SER A 21 -18.78 -16.75 -6.86
N ILE A 22 -17.81 -16.88 -7.78
CA ILE A 22 -18.01 -16.58 -9.20
C ILE A 22 -18.78 -17.74 -9.86
N ASP A 23 -19.73 -17.39 -10.74
CA ASP A 23 -20.42 -18.35 -11.59
C ASP A 23 -19.40 -19.21 -12.37
N PRO A 24 -19.40 -20.55 -12.23
CA PRO A 24 -18.45 -21.43 -12.93
C PRO A 24 -18.47 -21.29 -14.45
N THR A 25 -19.57 -20.82 -15.03
CA THR A 25 -19.66 -20.58 -16.47
C THR A 25 -18.69 -19.49 -16.92
N LEU A 26 -18.38 -18.49 -16.09
CA LEU A 26 -17.42 -17.43 -16.42
C LEU A 26 -15.96 -17.93 -16.44
N ARG A 27 -15.67 -19.07 -15.81
CA ARG A 27 -14.33 -19.68 -15.72
C ARG A 27 -14.07 -20.74 -16.80
N ARG A 28 -14.98 -20.89 -17.76
CA ARG A 28 -14.81 -21.82 -18.89
C ARG A 28 -13.79 -21.27 -19.89
N PHE A 29 -13.20 -22.18 -20.67
CA PHE A 29 -12.28 -21.85 -21.77
C PHE A 29 -12.82 -20.73 -22.68
N GLY A 30 -11.97 -19.76 -23.02
CA GLY A 30 -12.32 -18.58 -23.82
C GLY A 30 -13.01 -17.45 -23.05
N ARG A 31 -13.05 -17.53 -21.71
CA ARG A 31 -13.61 -16.51 -20.80
C ARG A 31 -12.55 -16.07 -19.79
N PHE A 32 -12.76 -16.27 -18.49
CA PHE A 32 -11.69 -16.16 -17.47
C PHE A 32 -11.05 -17.53 -17.25
N ASP A 33 -10.24 -17.97 -18.22
CA ASP A 33 -9.57 -19.27 -18.20
C ASP A 33 -8.13 -19.22 -17.69
N CYS A 34 -7.59 -18.01 -17.47
CA CYS A 34 -6.31 -17.77 -16.79
C CYS A 34 -6.57 -17.14 -15.41
N GLU A 35 -5.92 -17.70 -14.38
CA GLU A 35 -6.00 -17.22 -13.00
C GLU A 35 -4.60 -16.88 -12.49
N ILE A 36 -4.48 -15.73 -11.84
CA ILE A 36 -3.26 -15.26 -11.18
C ILE A 36 -3.63 -15.05 -9.72
N ASP A 37 -2.98 -15.79 -8.83
CA ASP A 37 -3.17 -15.64 -7.39
C ASP A 37 -2.39 -14.43 -6.86
N ILE A 38 -3.08 -13.57 -6.12
CA ILE A 38 -2.48 -12.40 -5.47
C ILE A 38 -2.58 -12.65 -3.96
N GLY A 39 -1.56 -13.32 -3.43
CA GLY A 39 -1.48 -13.71 -2.02
C GLY A 39 -0.87 -12.64 -1.12
N VAL A 40 -0.64 -13.05 0.13
CA VAL A 40 0.10 -12.25 1.11
C VAL A 40 1.59 -12.24 0.73
N PRO A 41 2.25 -11.06 0.70
CA PRO A 41 3.66 -10.97 0.32
C PRO A 41 4.59 -11.63 1.36
N ASP A 42 5.71 -12.13 0.87
CA ASP A 42 6.83 -12.56 1.70
C ASP A 42 7.61 -11.34 2.25
N GLU A 43 8.68 -11.59 3.00
CA GLU A 43 9.50 -10.52 3.59
C GLU A 43 10.02 -9.54 2.53
N VAL A 44 10.51 -10.06 1.40
CA VAL A 44 11.04 -9.23 0.30
C VAL A 44 9.93 -8.39 -0.31
N GLY A 45 8.76 -8.99 -0.58
CA GLY A 45 7.60 -8.25 -1.08
C GLY A 45 7.11 -7.19 -0.11
N ARG A 46 7.11 -7.46 1.20
CA ARG A 46 6.76 -6.45 2.22
C ARG A 46 7.75 -5.29 2.23
N LEU A 47 9.04 -5.57 2.12
CA LEU A 47 10.06 -4.52 1.99
C LEU A 47 9.84 -3.65 0.75
N GLU A 48 9.49 -4.25 -0.40
CA GLU A 48 9.17 -3.49 -1.61
C GLU A 48 7.94 -2.59 -1.42
N VAL A 49 6.87 -3.13 -0.82
CA VAL A 49 5.65 -2.37 -0.52
C VAL A 49 5.97 -1.19 0.42
N LEU A 50 6.72 -1.44 1.50
CA LEU A 50 7.18 -0.39 2.43
C LEU A 50 7.98 0.69 1.70
N ARG A 51 8.91 0.32 0.81
CA ARG A 51 9.68 1.28 0.01
C ARG A 51 8.81 2.10 -0.93
N ILE A 52 7.78 1.50 -1.53
CA ILE A 52 6.82 2.22 -2.39
C ILE A 52 6.02 3.23 -1.58
N HIS A 53 5.48 2.83 -0.43
CA HIS A 53 4.65 3.69 0.41
C HIS A 53 5.44 4.76 1.17
N THR A 54 6.74 4.57 1.39
CA THR A 54 7.60 5.55 2.04
C THR A 54 8.45 6.39 1.06
N LYS A 55 8.40 6.12 -0.25
CA LYS A 55 9.21 6.82 -1.27
C LYS A 55 9.13 8.35 -1.22
N ASN A 56 7.95 8.89 -0.91
CA ASN A 56 7.70 10.34 -0.82
C ASN A 56 7.51 10.80 0.63
N MET A 57 7.80 9.94 1.61
CA MET A 57 7.70 10.24 3.03
C MET A 57 9.07 10.70 3.53
N LYS A 58 9.10 11.74 4.35
CA LYS A 58 10.32 12.12 5.06
C LYS A 58 10.58 11.10 6.17
N LEU A 59 11.53 10.21 5.94
CA LEU A 59 12.01 9.27 6.96
C LEU A 59 13.28 9.85 7.59
N ALA A 60 13.43 9.66 8.90
CA ALA A 60 14.69 9.90 9.59
C ALA A 60 15.71 8.80 9.24
N GLU A 61 17.00 9.10 9.44
CA GLU A 61 18.11 8.21 9.06
C GLU A 61 18.14 6.90 9.84
N ASP A 62 17.44 6.83 10.98
CA ASP A 62 17.37 5.67 11.88
C ASP A 62 16.29 4.64 11.49
N VAL A 63 15.45 4.94 10.49
CA VAL A 63 14.37 4.04 10.05
C VAL A 63 14.92 2.86 9.24
N ASP A 64 14.78 1.65 9.80
CA ASP A 64 15.19 0.41 9.15
C ASP A 64 13.97 -0.35 8.58
N LEU A 65 13.66 -0.10 7.31
CA LEU A 65 12.58 -0.78 6.60
C LEU A 65 12.79 -2.30 6.47
N GLU A 66 14.04 -2.79 6.47
CA GLU A 66 14.31 -4.23 6.42
C GLU A 66 13.90 -4.89 7.72
N LYS A 67 14.22 -4.28 8.86
CA LYS A 67 13.74 -4.74 10.17
C LYS A 67 12.21 -4.75 10.24
N ILE A 68 11.56 -3.67 9.82
CA ILE A 68 10.09 -3.57 9.83
C ILE A 68 9.45 -4.64 8.93
N SER A 69 10.05 -4.94 7.78
CA SER A 69 9.56 -5.99 6.88
C SER A 69 9.55 -7.40 7.54
N LYS A 70 10.48 -7.66 8.47
CA LYS A 70 10.56 -8.91 9.24
C LYS A 70 9.49 -8.99 10.33
N GLU A 71 9.17 -7.86 10.95
CA GLU A 71 8.20 -7.77 12.07
C GLU A 71 6.74 -7.75 11.59
N THR A 72 6.49 -7.42 10.33
CA THR A 72 5.16 -7.30 9.72
C THR A 72 4.64 -8.60 9.08
N HIS A 73 4.95 -9.76 9.68
CA HIS A 73 4.50 -11.05 9.13
C HIS A 73 2.96 -11.12 9.00
N GLY A 74 2.49 -11.60 7.85
CA GLY A 74 1.06 -11.74 7.57
C GLY A 74 0.38 -10.46 7.04
N TYR A 75 1.08 -9.32 7.00
CA TYR A 75 0.53 -8.08 6.48
C TYR A 75 0.36 -8.17 4.96
N ALA A 76 -0.82 -7.81 4.48
CA ALA A 76 -1.05 -7.55 3.07
C ALA A 76 -0.56 -6.15 2.69
N GLY A 77 -0.51 -5.86 1.38
CA GLY A 77 -0.06 -4.55 0.91
C GLY A 77 -0.89 -3.38 1.46
N ALA A 78 -2.19 -3.58 1.65
CA ALA A 78 -3.09 -2.58 2.25
C ALA A 78 -2.75 -2.32 3.73
N ASP A 79 -2.37 -3.35 4.49
CA ASP A 79 -2.02 -3.20 5.90
C ASP A 79 -0.71 -2.40 6.06
N LEU A 80 0.27 -2.63 5.18
CA LEU A 80 1.52 -1.86 5.15
C LEU A 80 1.29 -0.40 4.73
N ALA A 81 0.37 -0.15 3.79
CA ALA A 81 -0.02 1.20 3.41
C ALA A 81 -0.70 1.95 4.57
N ALA A 82 -1.59 1.27 5.29
CA ALA A 82 -2.25 1.79 6.48
C ALA A 82 -1.24 2.08 7.59
N LEU A 83 -0.29 1.16 7.84
CA LEU A 83 0.81 1.35 8.77
C LEU A 83 1.56 2.65 8.44
N CYS A 84 2.06 2.81 7.20
CA CYS A 84 2.77 4.03 6.79
C CYS A 84 1.95 5.30 7.01
N THR A 85 0.64 5.24 6.76
CA THR A 85 -0.27 6.38 6.96
C THR A 85 -0.40 6.75 8.43
N GLU A 86 -0.58 5.76 9.32
CA GLU A 86 -0.68 6.00 10.77
C GLU A 86 0.61 6.57 11.35
N LEU A 87 1.76 6.14 10.85
CA LEU A 87 3.07 6.67 11.27
C LEU A 87 3.22 8.15 10.91
N ALA A 88 2.84 8.52 9.70
CA ALA A 88 2.84 9.92 9.27
C ALA A 88 1.87 10.78 10.11
N LEU A 89 0.68 10.25 10.40
CA LEU A 89 -0.28 10.93 11.27
C LEU A 89 0.24 11.05 12.70
N GLN A 90 0.92 10.05 13.23
CA GLN A 90 1.53 10.09 14.56
C GLN A 90 2.60 11.18 14.64
N CYS A 91 3.49 11.25 13.65
CA CYS A 91 4.49 12.32 13.55
C CYS A 91 3.84 13.71 13.53
N ILE A 92 2.74 13.89 12.78
CA ILE A 92 1.98 15.14 12.78
C ILE A 92 1.35 15.43 14.15
N ARG A 93 0.77 14.41 14.81
CA ARG A 93 0.15 14.55 16.14
C ARG A 93 1.12 15.04 17.19
N GLU A 94 2.37 14.57 17.17
CA GLU A 94 3.41 14.98 18.11
C GLU A 94 3.86 16.44 17.90
N ASN A 95 3.68 16.97 16.69
CA ASN A 95 3.99 18.36 16.36
C ASN A 95 2.76 19.28 16.45
N MET A 96 1.59 18.77 16.85
CA MET A 96 0.34 19.53 16.89
C MET A 96 0.37 20.69 17.88
N ASP A 97 1.14 20.58 18.96
CA ASP A 97 1.32 21.68 19.94
C ASP A 97 2.01 22.90 19.33
N VAL A 98 2.77 22.72 18.24
CA VAL A 98 3.50 23.77 17.53
C VAL A 98 2.75 24.24 16.28
N ILE A 99 1.76 23.47 15.82
CA ILE A 99 0.96 23.77 14.64
C ILE A 99 -0.38 24.39 15.08
N ASN A 100 -0.53 25.69 14.89
CA ASN A 100 -1.82 26.33 15.10
C ASN A 100 -2.73 26.09 13.88
N LEU A 101 -3.88 25.47 14.11
CA LEU A 101 -4.87 25.16 13.07
C LEU A 101 -5.60 26.40 12.53
N GLU A 102 -5.55 27.52 13.26
CA GLU A 102 -6.16 28.78 12.84
C GLU A 102 -5.27 29.60 11.89
N ASP A 103 -3.99 29.25 11.77
CA ASP A 103 -3.05 29.97 10.92
C ASP A 103 -3.24 29.59 9.44
N GLU A 104 -3.14 30.57 8.54
CA GLU A 104 -3.21 30.33 7.09
C GLU A 104 -2.01 29.53 6.54
N SER A 105 -0.91 29.46 7.28
CA SER A 105 0.31 28.75 6.89
C SER A 105 1.12 28.25 8.08
N THR A 106 1.67 27.04 7.98
CA THR A 106 2.60 26.48 8.98
C THR A 106 4.03 26.99 8.73
N ASP A 107 4.80 27.18 9.81
CA ASP A 107 6.21 27.56 9.72
C ASP A 107 7.02 26.52 8.92
N ALA A 108 7.80 27.01 7.95
CA ALA A 108 8.65 26.20 7.11
C ALA A 108 9.75 25.47 7.91
N GLU A 109 10.20 26.03 9.03
CA GLU A 109 11.18 25.38 9.90
C GLU A 109 10.59 24.12 10.55
N ILE A 110 9.35 24.20 11.05
CA ILE A 110 8.64 23.06 11.66
C ILE A 110 8.41 21.97 10.59
N LEU A 111 7.92 22.35 9.40
CA LEU A 111 7.72 21.42 8.28
C LEU A 111 9.02 20.75 7.81
N ASN A 112 10.17 21.42 7.99
CA ASN A 112 11.47 20.86 7.64
C ASN A 112 11.97 19.84 8.68
N LEU A 113 11.63 20.04 9.96
CA LEU A 113 12.00 19.15 11.05
C LEU A 113 11.12 17.89 11.14
N MET A 114 9.89 17.93 10.60
CA MET A 114 9.01 16.77 10.59
C MET A 114 9.57 15.62 9.74
N ALA A 115 9.92 14.52 10.41
CA ALA A 115 10.31 13.26 9.80
C ALA A 115 9.80 12.09 10.65
N VAL A 116 9.37 11.02 9.98
CA VAL A 116 8.98 9.76 10.63
C VAL A 116 10.25 9.06 11.08
N THR A 117 10.40 8.87 12.38
CA THR A 117 11.50 8.17 13.05
C THR A 117 11.17 6.70 13.32
N ASN A 118 12.17 5.93 13.74
CA ASN A 118 11.99 4.52 14.08
C ASN A 118 11.11 4.30 15.32
N GLU A 119 10.93 5.31 16.19
CA GLU A 119 10.04 5.22 17.36
C GLU A 119 8.55 5.20 16.99
N HIS A 120 8.20 5.64 15.78
CA HIS A 120 6.83 5.57 15.32
C HIS A 120 6.41 4.14 14.96
N PHE A 121 7.34 3.31 14.47
CA PHE A 121 7.13 1.94 13.99
C PHE A 121 6.96 0.93 15.14
#